data_AF-A0A6N7FCB2-F1
#
_entry.id   AF-A0A6N7FCB2-F1
#
_cell.length_a   1.000
_cell.length_b   1.000
_cell.length_c   1.000
_cell.angle_alpha   90.00
_cell.angle_beta   90.00
_cell.angle_gamma   90.00
#
_symmetry.space_group_name_H-M   'P 1'
#
loop_
_entity.id
_entity.type
_entity.pdbx_description
1 polymer ?
#
loop_
_entity_poly.entity_id
_entity_poly.type
_entity_poly.pdbx_seq_one_letter_code
_entity_poly.pdbx_strand_id
1 'polypeptide(L)'
;MPEDSFFRALRKLTGHDGAAEYELDLTGLDLAHAGTSIRRMLERSRFRAPRTVAVRLDPPSAGGGETLFGPVGRMLMDAMRAGRLTRCRPLPQPGAGFWIALTGNAKARDDEPGETDKD
;
A
#
# COMPACT_ATOMS: atom_id res chain seq x y z
N MET A 1 -10.58 21.81 2.88
CA MET A 1 -10.46 20.38 3.26
C MET A 1 -9.15 20.24 4.02
N PRO A 2 -9.15 19.82 5.30
CA PRO A 2 -7.91 19.70 6.05
C PRO A 2 -7.09 18.53 5.50
N GLU A 3 -5.78 18.74 5.31
CA GLU A 3 -4.81 17.82 4.69
C GLU A 3 -4.44 16.61 5.59
N ASP A 4 -5.14 16.41 6.71
CA ASP A 4 -4.74 15.52 7.80
C ASP A 4 -5.38 14.12 7.81
N SER A 5 -6.18 13.75 6.81
CA SER A 5 -6.65 12.34 6.67
C SER A 5 -5.57 11.38 6.17
N PHE A 6 -4.33 11.86 5.98
CA PHE A 6 -3.19 11.12 5.41
C PHE A 6 -2.67 9.97 6.29
N PHE A 7 -2.86 10.03 7.61
CA PHE A 7 -2.23 9.09 8.56
C PHE A 7 -3.00 7.79 8.82
N ARG A 8 -4.23 7.66 8.31
CA ARG A 8 -5.04 6.45 8.56
C ARG A 8 -4.61 5.22 7.75
N ALA A 9 -3.76 5.42 6.74
CA ALA A 9 -3.71 4.48 5.63
C ALA A 9 -2.74 3.31 5.81
N LEU A 10 -1.63 3.43 6.57
CA LEU A 10 -0.65 2.33 6.73
C LEU A 10 -0.69 1.72 8.13
N ARG A 11 -1.44 0.63 8.33
CA ARG A 11 -1.55 -0.05 9.64
C ARG A 11 -0.72 -1.33 9.70
N LYS A 12 0.07 -1.53 10.75
CA LYS A 12 0.77 -2.79 11.02
C LYS A 12 -0.24 -3.90 11.34
N LEU A 13 -0.19 -5.01 10.61
CA LEU A 13 -1.01 -6.19 10.85
C LEU A 13 -0.20 -7.18 11.70
N THR A 14 -0.64 -7.43 12.93
CA THR A 14 -0.05 -8.46 13.79
C THR A 14 -0.78 -9.79 13.57
N GLY A 15 -0.08 -10.78 13.01
CA GLY A 15 -0.47 -12.19 13.02
C GLY A 15 -1.32 -12.66 11.84
N HIS A 16 -0.66 -13.17 10.79
CA HIS A 16 -1.08 -14.35 10.04
C HIS A 16 0.06 -14.75 9.10
N ASP A 17 0.47 -16.02 9.11
CA ASP A 17 1.43 -16.55 8.14
C ASP A 17 0.88 -16.35 6.73
N GLY A 18 1.49 -15.44 5.96
CA GLY A 18 1.08 -15.10 4.60
C GLY A 18 0.22 -13.82 4.45
N ALA A 19 -0.11 -13.12 5.54
CA ALA A 19 -0.64 -11.76 5.49
C ALA A 19 0.47 -10.74 5.22
N ALA A 20 0.10 -9.58 4.68
CA ALA A 20 1.03 -8.46 4.59
C ALA A 20 1.33 -7.90 6.00
N GLU A 21 2.55 -7.41 6.21
CA GLU A 21 2.94 -6.74 7.46
C GLU A 21 2.19 -5.42 7.67
N TYR A 22 1.79 -4.78 6.59
CA TYR A 22 1.05 -3.52 6.61
C TYR A 22 -0.18 -3.58 5.70
N GLU A 23 -1.17 -2.73 5.96
CA GLU A 23 -2.32 -2.50 5.08
C GLU A 23 -2.25 -1.07 4.54
N LEU A 24 -2.51 -0.85 3.25
CA LEU A 24 -2.77 0.46 2.62
C LEU A 24 -4.25 0.52 2.21
N ASP A 25 -5.09 1.18 3.00
CA ASP A 25 -6.51 1.31 2.70
C ASP A 25 -6.80 2.47 1.73
N LEU A 26 -7.33 2.15 0.54
CA LEU A 26 -7.72 3.11 -0.49
C LEU A 26 -9.23 3.04 -0.80
N THR A 27 -10.01 2.33 0.02
CA THR A 27 -11.47 2.28 -0.12
C THR A 27 -12.07 3.68 0.04
N GLY A 28 -13.12 3.96 -0.74
CA GLY A 28 -13.79 5.26 -0.79
C GLY A 28 -12.99 6.39 -1.46
N LEU A 29 -11.78 6.13 -1.97
CA LEU A 29 -10.98 7.13 -2.68
C LEU A 29 -11.27 7.12 -4.18
N ASP A 30 -11.06 8.27 -4.83
CA ASP A 30 -10.97 8.33 -6.28
C ASP A 30 -9.57 7.92 -6.80
N LEU A 31 -9.43 7.81 -8.11
CA LEU A 31 -8.18 7.42 -8.76
C LEU A 31 -7.02 8.39 -8.46
N ALA A 32 -7.28 9.69 -8.37
CA ALA A 32 -6.24 10.69 -8.15
C ALA A 32 -5.65 10.58 -6.74
N HIS A 33 -6.50 10.40 -5.73
CA HIS A 33 -6.11 10.23 -4.34
C HIS A 33 -5.47 8.85 -4.10
N ALA A 34 -6.02 7.78 -4.67
CA ALA A 34 -5.44 6.45 -4.62
C ALA A 34 -4.04 6.42 -5.27
N GLY A 35 -3.91 7.00 -6.47
CA GLY A 35 -2.64 7.08 -7.19
C GLY A 35 -1.59 7.94 -6.48
N THR A 36 -1.99 8.98 -5.78
CA THR A 36 -1.08 9.79 -4.94
C THR A 36 -0.58 8.99 -3.74
N SER A 37 -1.47 8.24 -3.08
CA SER A 37 -1.13 7.40 -1.92
C SER A 37 -0.13 6.32 -2.28
N ILE A 38 -0.33 5.64 -3.43
CA ILE A 38 0.59 4.62 -3.95
C ILE A 38 1.97 5.22 -4.24
N ARG A 39 2.03 6.36 -4.96
CA ARG A 39 3.31 7.04 -5.27
C ARG A 39 4.09 7.39 -4.01
N ARG A 40 3.42 8.01 -3.03
CA ARG A 40 4.04 8.36 -1.74
C ARG A 40 4.52 7.14 -0.96
N MET A 41 3.82 6.00 -1.02
CA MET A 41 4.27 4.74 -0.41
C MET A 41 5.54 4.22 -1.09
N LEU A 42 5.57 4.18 -2.43
CA LEU A 42 6.71 3.73 -3.21
C LEU A 42 7.94 4.63 -3.04
N GLU A 43 7.74 5.94 -2.90
CA GLU A 43 8.83 6.89 -2.62
C GLU A 43 9.43 6.68 -1.23
N ARG A 44 8.58 6.57 -0.20
CA ARG A 44 9.01 6.36 1.18
C ARG A 44 9.68 5.00 1.40
N SER A 45 9.26 3.96 0.68
CA SER A 45 9.85 2.63 0.81
C SER A 45 11.35 2.60 0.48
N ARG A 46 11.83 3.52 -0.37
CA ARG A 46 13.26 3.65 -0.73
C ARG A 46 14.18 3.93 0.45
N PHE A 47 13.63 4.41 1.56
CA PHE A 47 14.37 4.79 2.77
C PHE A 47 14.02 3.90 3.96
N ARG A 48 13.42 2.75 3.71
CA ARG A 48 12.89 1.85 4.74
C ARG A 48 13.22 0.40 4.42
N ALA A 49 13.23 -0.46 5.42
CA ALA A 49 13.45 -1.89 5.21
C ALA A 49 12.40 -2.48 4.23
N PRO A 50 12.77 -3.54 3.49
CA PRO A 50 11.81 -4.30 2.68
C PRO A 50 10.64 -4.76 3.54
N ARG A 51 9.41 -4.66 3.01
CA ARG A 51 8.19 -5.01 3.74
C ARG A 51 7.05 -5.36 2.81
N THR A 52 6.05 -6.01 3.34
CA THR A 52 4.86 -6.44 2.61
C THR A 52 3.65 -5.56 2.95
N VAL A 53 2.84 -5.21 1.94
CA VAL A 53 1.66 -4.33 2.09
C VAL A 53 0.44 -4.93 1.40
N ALA A 54 -0.71 -4.93 2.07
CA ALA A 54 -2.01 -5.23 1.50
C ALA A 54 -2.70 -3.93 1.09
N VAL A 55 -2.75 -3.64 -0.20
CA VAL A 55 -3.48 -2.51 -0.78
C VAL A 55 -4.95 -2.89 -0.91
N ARG A 56 -5.85 -2.22 -0.17
CA ARG A 56 -7.30 -2.45 -0.22
C ARG A 56 -7.97 -1.49 -1.18
N LEU A 57 -8.90 -2.01 -1.98
CA LEU A 57 -9.72 -1.25 -2.92
C LEU A 57 -11.19 -1.60 -2.72
N ASP A 58 -12.07 -0.70 -3.15
CA ASP A 58 -13.49 -1.03 -3.24
C ASP A 58 -13.69 -2.14 -4.28
N PRO A 59 -14.44 -3.20 -3.94
CA PRO A 59 -14.83 -4.19 -4.91
C PRO A 59 -15.74 -3.56 -5.97
N PRO A 60 -15.85 -4.18 -7.17
CA PRO A 60 -16.83 -3.76 -8.15
C PRO A 60 -18.23 -3.69 -7.55
N SER A 61 -18.90 -2.55 -7.73
CA SER A 61 -20.31 -2.41 -7.36
C SER A 61 -21.18 -3.28 -8.27
N ALA A 62 -22.34 -3.72 -7.76
CA ALA A 62 -23.29 -4.55 -8.51
C ALA A 62 -23.80 -3.89 -9.83
N GLY A 63 -23.66 -2.57 -9.94
CA GLY A 63 -23.99 -1.79 -11.14
C GLY A 63 -22.88 -1.71 -12.21
N GLY A 64 -21.73 -2.36 -12.01
CA GLY A 64 -20.67 -2.43 -13.03
C GLY A 64 -19.89 -1.12 -13.24
N GLY A 65 -19.72 -0.32 -12.18
CA GLY A 65 -18.91 0.91 -12.24
C GLY A 65 -17.42 0.66 -12.44
N GLU A 66 -16.69 1.68 -12.91
CA GLU A 66 -15.24 1.63 -13.07
C GLU A 66 -14.57 1.41 -11.71
N THR A 67 -13.81 0.32 -11.61
CA THR A 67 -13.07 -0.02 -10.39
C THR A 67 -11.66 0.56 -10.45
N LEU A 68 -11.11 0.89 -9.28
CA LEU A 68 -9.69 1.25 -9.19
C LEU A 68 -8.76 0.06 -9.43
N PHE A 69 -9.26 -1.17 -9.48
CA PHE A 69 -8.45 -2.38 -9.59
C PHE A 69 -7.55 -2.39 -10.83
N GLY A 70 -8.10 -2.05 -12.00
CA GLY A 70 -7.33 -1.98 -13.25
C GLY A 70 -6.25 -0.88 -13.23
N PRO A 71 -6.63 0.38 -12.98
CA PRO A 71 -5.68 1.49 -12.88
C PRO A 71 -4.58 1.28 -11.84
N VAL A 72 -4.94 0.84 -10.62
CA VAL A 72 -3.98 0.55 -9.54
C VAL A 72 -3.09 -0.64 -9.90
N GLY A 73 -3.66 -1.70 -10.49
CA GLY A 73 -2.89 -2.85 -10.95
C GLY A 73 -1.82 -2.46 -11.96
N ARG A 74 -2.14 -1.58 -12.92
CA ARG A 74 -1.16 -1.04 -13.88
C ARG A 74 -0.03 -0.28 -13.18
N MET A 75 -0.35 0.62 -12.24
CA MET A 75 0.65 1.36 -11.47
C MET A 75 1.60 0.44 -10.70
N LEU A 76 1.08 -0.63 -10.09
CA LEU A 76 1.89 -1.60 -9.34
C LEU A 76 2.78 -2.44 -10.27
N MET A 77 2.29 -2.81 -11.45
CA MET A 77 3.10 -3.51 -12.46
C MET A 77 4.22 -2.63 -13.00
N ASP A 78 3.97 -1.35 -13.24
CA ASP A 78 5.00 -0.40 -13.64
C ASP A 78 6.05 -0.21 -12.53
N ALA A 79 5.61 -0.17 -11.26
CA ALA A 79 6.52 -0.13 -10.10
C ALA A 79 7.37 -1.41 -9.97
N MET A 80 6.81 -2.58 -10.28
CA MET A 80 7.55 -3.85 -10.33
C MET A 80 8.61 -3.84 -11.43
N ARG A 81 8.26 -3.39 -12.64
CA ARG A 81 9.21 -3.23 -13.75
C ARG A 81 10.34 -2.25 -13.42
N ALA A 82 10.05 -1.22 -12.63
CA ALA A 82 11.03 -0.26 -12.13
C ALA A 82 11.83 -0.76 -10.90
N GLY A 83 11.67 -2.02 -10.48
CA GLY A 83 12.40 -2.62 -9.36
C GLY A 83 11.99 -2.08 -7.98
N ARG A 84 10.86 -1.38 -7.87
CA ARG A 84 10.33 -0.87 -6.58
C ARG A 84 9.57 -1.92 -5.79
N LEU A 85 9.05 -2.94 -6.49
CA LEU A 85 8.40 -4.10 -5.91
C LEU A 85 9.15 -5.36 -6.33
N THR A 86 9.21 -6.35 -5.44
CA THR A 86 9.71 -7.69 -5.75
C THR A 86 8.58 -8.67 -6.06
N ARG A 87 7.36 -8.41 -5.57
CA ARG A 87 6.17 -9.23 -5.81
C ARG A 87 4.90 -8.37 -5.77
N CYS A 88 3.90 -8.77 -6.55
CA CYS A 88 2.57 -8.20 -6.58
C CYS A 88 1.60 -9.31 -6.99
N ARG A 89 0.55 -9.51 -6.21
CA ARG A 89 -0.51 -10.48 -6.50
C ARG A 89 -1.86 -9.92 -6.08
N PRO A 90 -2.96 -10.22 -6.79
CA PRO A 90 -4.30 -9.91 -6.32
C PRO A 90 -4.56 -10.51 -4.93
N LEU A 91 -5.37 -9.85 -4.13
CA LEU A 91 -5.93 -10.47 -2.92
C LEU A 91 -6.93 -11.58 -3.30
N PRO A 92 -7.14 -12.60 -2.43
CA PRO A 92 -8.03 -13.72 -2.73
C PRO A 92 -9.49 -13.33 -3.04
N GLN A 93 -9.94 -12.20 -2.49
CA GLN A 93 -11.25 -11.65 -2.80
C GLN A 93 -11.18 -10.84 -4.10
N PRO A 94 -11.97 -11.20 -5.14
CA PRO A 94 -11.94 -10.51 -6.43
C PRO A 94 -12.19 -9.01 -6.30
N GLY A 95 -11.33 -8.20 -6.92
CA GLY A 95 -11.46 -6.74 -6.91
C GLY A 95 -11.08 -6.04 -5.59
N ALA A 96 -10.78 -6.78 -4.52
CA ALA A 96 -10.52 -6.20 -3.19
C ALA A 96 -9.11 -5.58 -3.03
N GLY A 97 -8.28 -5.65 -4.08
CA GLY A 97 -6.96 -5.04 -4.13
C GLY A 97 -5.81 -6.04 -4.26
N PHE A 98 -4.64 -5.70 -3.72
CA PHE A 98 -3.37 -6.36 -4.02
C PHE A 98 -2.51 -6.59 -2.78
N TRP A 99 -1.83 -7.73 -2.72
CA TRP A 99 -0.69 -7.92 -1.84
C TRP A 99 0.59 -7.58 -2.62
N ILE A 100 1.47 -6.77 -2.03
CA ILE A 100 2.75 -6.38 -2.63
C ILE A 100 3.91 -6.60 -1.66
N ALA A 101 5.09 -6.85 -2.22
CA ALA A 101 6.36 -6.81 -1.48
C ALA A 101 7.20 -5.65 -2.03
N LEU A 102 7.48 -4.66 -1.17
CA LEU A 102 8.32 -3.52 -1.48
C LEU A 102 9.79 -3.93 -1.43
N THR A 103 10.58 -3.51 -2.43
CA THR A 103 12.02 -3.78 -2.47
C THR A 103 12.76 -3.14 -1.29
N GLY A 104 12.31 -1.97 -0.84
CA GLY A 104 12.90 -1.27 0.29
C GLY A 104 14.36 -0.85 0.07
N ASN A 105 15.05 -0.62 1.18
CA ASN A 105 16.49 -0.45 1.31
C ASN A 105 16.99 -1.41 2.39
N ALA A 106 17.76 -2.42 1.98
CA ALA A 106 18.29 -3.45 2.87
C ALA A 106 19.24 -2.92 3.96
N LYS A 107 19.73 -1.68 3.83
CA LYS A 107 20.58 -1.02 4.84
C LYS A 107 19.79 -0.21 5.86
N ALA A 108 18.49 0.03 5.63
CA ALA A 108 17.65 0.72 6.59
C ALA A 108 17.31 -0.24 7.74
N ARG A 109 17.56 0.19 8.98
CA ARG A 109 17.03 -0.51 10.15
C ARG A 109 15.53 -0.24 10.25
N ASP A 110 14.77 -1.20 10.77
CA ASP A 110 13.38 -0.97 11.16
C ASP A 110 13.38 -0.07 12.41
N ASP A 111 13.62 1.23 12.21
CA ASP A 111 13.39 2.20 13.26
C ASP A 111 11.86 2.25 13.48
N GLU A 112 11.40 1.61 14.55
CA GLU A 112 10.13 1.96 15.19
C GLU A 112 10.12 3.47 15.42
N PRO A 113 8.97 4.16 15.27
CA PRO A 113 8.90 5.57 15.63
C PRO A 113 9.35 5.70 17.07
N GLY A 114 10.54 6.27 17.27
CA GLY A 114 11.09 6.52 18.59
C GLY A 114 10.05 7.27 19.40
N GLU A 115 9.56 6.62 20.44
CA GLU A 115 8.91 7.25 21.57
C GLU A 115 9.84 8.39 21.98
N THR A 116 9.45 9.60 21.59
CA THR A 116 10.17 10.79 22.01
C THR A 116 9.70 11.02 23.42
N ASP A 117 10.42 10.40 24.35
CA ASP A 117 10.43 10.76 25.75
C ASP A 117 10.57 12.28 25.81
N LYS A 118 9.55 12.95 26.33
CA LYS A 118 9.64 14.35 26.71
C LYS A 118 9.33 14.41 28.20
N ASP A 119 10.41 14.68 28.94
CA ASP A 119 10.45 15.17 30.33
C ASP A 119 9.35 16.17 30.67
#